data_AF-A0A972D6G2-F1
#
_entry.id   AF-A0A972D6G2-F1
#
_cell.length_a   1.000
_cell.length_b   1.000
_cell.length_c   1.000
_cell.angle_alpha   90.00
_cell.angle_beta   90.00
_cell.angle_gamma   90.00
#
_symmetry.space_group_name_H-M   'P 1'
#
loop_
_entity.id
_entity.type
_entity.pdbx_description
1 polymer ?
#
loop_
_entity_poly.entity_id
_entity_poly.type
_entity_poly.pdbx_seq_one_letter_code
_entity_poly.pdbx_strand_id
1 'polypeptide(L)'
;MSKKYPWLKISGSLLLVVLFFLVLNSFFRENIRLLDERNTWQEKVKELEAKAREFQAKNEELERILMPERRGLIITDLRFETLTFNNNHRLTYNLALTIENRLTQALPEGEAHLLLAFASSGVSTFQRISGQRVTIPPFRAGEVKTISFPGAIEATPGEEMLLVISLDQQPGVAKLQVRLADPAEKKNSSPQ
;
A
#
# COMPACT_ATOMS: atom_id res chain seq x y z
N MET A 1 -44.33 -45.37 -56.96
CA MET A 1 -43.58 -44.11 -56.78
C MET A 1 -42.11 -44.41 -56.51
N SER A 2 -41.24 -43.89 -57.39
CA SER A 2 -39.78 -43.73 -57.32
C SER A 2 -38.95 -44.69 -56.43
N LYS A 3 -38.60 -45.87 -56.95
CA LYS A 3 -37.38 -46.61 -56.53
C LYS A 3 -36.16 -45.93 -57.15
N LYS A 4 -35.87 -44.70 -56.76
CA LYS A 4 -34.60 -44.04 -57.08
C LYS A 4 -33.83 -43.90 -55.77
N TYR A 5 -32.52 -44.16 -55.83
CA TYR A 5 -31.55 -43.92 -54.75
C TYR A 5 -31.31 -45.03 -53.68
N PRO A 6 -31.28 -46.35 -53.98
CA PRO A 6 -30.82 -47.35 -53.01
C PRO A 6 -29.35 -47.13 -52.59
N TRP A 7 -28.51 -46.68 -53.51
CA TRP A 7 -27.10 -46.29 -53.26
C TRP A 7 -26.96 -45.09 -52.32
N LEU A 8 -27.94 -44.19 -52.30
CA LEU A 8 -27.94 -42.98 -51.47
C LEU A 8 -28.28 -43.29 -50.01
N LYS A 9 -29.04 -44.36 -49.74
CA LYS A 9 -29.28 -44.87 -48.39
C LYS A 9 -28.04 -45.56 -47.82
N ILE A 10 -27.31 -46.31 -48.65
CA ILE A 10 -26.06 -46.97 -48.26
C ILE A 10 -24.97 -45.93 -48.04
N SER A 11 -24.82 -44.95 -48.94
CA SER A 11 -23.86 -43.85 -48.77
C SER A 11 -24.22 -42.96 -47.60
N GLY A 12 -25.51 -42.67 -47.36
CA GLY A 12 -25.97 -41.91 -46.21
C GLY A 12 -25.70 -42.63 -44.87
N SER A 13 -25.93 -43.94 -44.81
CA SER A 13 -25.59 -44.76 -43.63
C SER A 13 -24.09 -44.80 -43.38
N LEU A 14 -23.28 -45.00 -44.42
CA LEU A 14 -21.82 -44.98 -44.32
C LEU A 14 -21.30 -43.62 -43.86
N LEU A 15 -21.85 -42.54 -44.40
CA LEU A 15 -21.48 -41.17 -44.02
C LEU A 15 -21.83 -40.89 -42.55
N LEU A 16 -22.97 -41.40 -42.07
CA LEU A 16 -23.38 -41.27 -40.66
C LEU A 16 -22.45 -42.04 -39.71
N VAL A 17 -22.02 -43.24 -40.10
CA VAL A 17 -21.02 -44.01 -39.35
C VAL A 17 -19.67 -43.29 -39.30
N VAL A 18 -19.19 -42.78 -40.44
CA VAL A 18 -17.94 -42.00 -40.50
C VAL A 18 -18.03 -40.74 -39.63
N LEU A 19 -19.16 -40.02 -39.69
CA LEU A 19 -19.38 -38.82 -38.89
C LEU A 19 -19.41 -39.14 -37.40
N PHE A 20 -20.01 -40.28 -37.01
CA PHE A 20 -20.03 -40.75 -35.63
C PHE A 20 -18.62 -41.04 -35.10
N PHE A 21 -17.76 -41.71 -35.89
CA PHE A 21 -16.37 -41.93 -35.51
C PHE A 21 -15.55 -40.64 -35.44
N LEU A 22 -15.80 -39.67 -36.34
CA LEU A 22 -15.14 -38.36 -36.28
C LEU A 22 -15.53 -37.58 -35.02
N VAL A 23 -16.81 -37.59 -34.65
CA VAL A 23 -17.31 -36.92 -33.43
C VAL A 23 -16.72 -37.58 -32.18
N LEU A 24 -16.72 -38.92 -32.09
CA LEU A 24 -16.11 -39.62 -30.96
C LEU A 24 -14.61 -39.31 -30.85
N ASN A 25 -13.87 -39.36 -31.95
CA ASN A 25 -12.43 -39.09 -31.94
C ASN A 25 -12.14 -37.62 -31.57
N SER A 26 -12.94 -36.68 -32.06
CA SER A 26 -12.86 -35.27 -31.67
C SER A 26 -13.15 -35.09 -30.19
N PHE A 27 -14.16 -35.77 -29.66
CA PHE A 27 -14.53 -35.71 -28.24
C PHE A 27 -13.40 -36.26 -27.36
N PHE A 28 -12.82 -37.42 -27.70
CA PHE A 28 -11.70 -37.99 -26.94
C PHE A 28 -10.47 -37.09 -26.96
N ARG A 29 -10.12 -36.51 -28.12
CA ARG A 29 -8.99 -35.58 -28.23
C ARG A 29 -9.20 -34.33 -27.37
N GLU A 30 -10.40 -33.76 -27.40
CA GLU A 30 -10.72 -32.57 -26.61
C GLU A 30 -10.74 -32.88 -25.10
N ASN A 31 -11.25 -34.05 -24.71
CA ASN A 31 -11.29 -34.46 -23.32
C ASN A 31 -9.87 -34.69 -22.75
N ILE A 32 -8.97 -35.30 -23.54
CA ILE A 32 -7.55 -35.46 -23.16
C ILE A 32 -6.88 -34.10 -23.00
N ARG A 33 -7.13 -33.16 -23.92
CA ARG A 33 -6.60 -31.80 -23.85
C ARG A 33 -7.11 -31.06 -22.60
N LEU A 34 -8.40 -31.14 -22.29
CA LEU A 34 -9.00 -30.52 -21.11
C LEU A 34 -8.47 -31.12 -19.80
N LEU A 35 -8.19 -32.43 -19.78
CA LEU A 35 -7.55 -33.09 -18.64
C LEU A 35 -6.11 -32.58 -18.42
N ASP A 36 -5.36 -32.41 -19.50
CA ASP A 36 -3.98 -31.88 -19.43
C ASP A 36 -3.97 -30.40 -19.00
N GLU A 37 -4.86 -29.58 -19.56
CA GLU A 37 -5.06 -28.19 -19.12
C GLU A 37 -5.44 -28.14 -17.64
N ARG A 38 -6.35 -28.99 -17.16
CA ARG A 38 -6.70 -29.06 -15.73
C ARG A 38 -5.50 -29.42 -14.87
N ASN A 39 -4.70 -30.41 -15.26
CA ASN A 39 -3.53 -30.85 -14.50
C ASN A 39 -2.48 -29.73 -14.41
N THR A 40 -2.19 -29.06 -15.52
CA THR A 40 -1.27 -27.91 -15.53
C THR A 40 -1.77 -26.76 -14.65
N TRP A 41 -3.08 -26.49 -14.63
CA TRP A 41 -3.65 -25.49 -13.72
C TRP A 41 -3.56 -25.92 -12.26
N GLN A 42 -3.76 -27.20 -11.95
CA GLN A 42 -3.59 -27.71 -10.59
C GLN A 42 -2.14 -27.60 -10.10
N GLU A 43 -1.16 -27.86 -10.97
CA GLU A 43 0.26 -27.67 -10.65
C GLU A 43 0.59 -26.20 -10.40
N LYS A 44 0.13 -25.29 -11.27
CA LYS A 44 0.31 -23.84 -11.09
C LYS A 44 -0.31 -23.32 -9.79
N VAL A 45 -1.49 -23.80 -9.42
CA VAL A 45 -2.15 -23.42 -8.15
C VAL A 45 -1.33 -23.90 -6.96
N LYS A 46 -0.83 -25.15 -6.98
CA LYS A 46 0.04 -25.67 -5.91
C LYS A 46 1.34 -24.86 -5.78
N GLU A 47 1.95 -24.47 -6.90
CA GLU A 47 3.16 -23.64 -6.90
C GLU A 47 2.88 -22.25 -6.31
N LEU A 48 1.76 -21.63 -6.68
CA LEU A 48 1.34 -20.35 -6.13
C LEU A 48 1.04 -20.44 -4.63
N GLU A 49 0.36 -21.49 -4.17
CA GLU A 49 0.14 -21.71 -2.74
C GLU A 49 1.44 -21.92 -1.96
N ALA A 50 2.41 -22.62 -2.54
CA ALA A 50 3.73 -22.81 -1.93
C ALA A 50 4.48 -21.49 -1.83
N LYS A 51 4.50 -20.69 -2.91
CA LYS A 51 5.07 -19.34 -2.92
C LYS A 51 4.38 -18.40 -1.94
N ALA A 52 3.05 -18.44 -1.86
CA ALA A 52 2.28 -17.63 -0.93
C ALA A 52 2.65 -17.96 0.52
N ARG A 53 2.77 -19.25 0.85
CA ARG A 53 3.24 -19.71 2.17
C ARG A 53 4.68 -19.30 2.45
N GLU A 54 5.57 -19.39 1.46
CA GLU A 54 6.96 -18.94 1.59
C GLU A 54 7.05 -17.43 1.84
N PHE A 55 6.29 -16.62 1.08
CA PHE A 55 6.21 -15.18 1.29
C PHE A 55 5.64 -14.84 2.66
N GLN A 56 4.60 -15.55 3.10
CA GLN A 56 4.02 -15.34 4.43
C GLN A 56 5.04 -15.67 5.53
N ALA A 57 5.75 -16.80 5.41
CA ALA A 57 6.79 -17.17 6.37
C ALA A 57 7.95 -16.16 6.40
N LYS A 58 8.41 -15.69 5.23
CA LYS A 58 9.42 -14.62 5.13
C LYS A 58 8.92 -13.31 5.72
N ASN A 59 7.65 -12.98 5.53
CA ASN A 59 7.06 -11.77 6.09
C ASN A 59 6.96 -11.86 7.62
N GLU A 60 6.54 -13.00 8.17
CA GLU A 60 6.52 -13.27 9.61
C GLU A 60 7.94 -13.31 10.22
N GLU A 61 8.93 -13.78 9.47
CA GLU A 61 10.34 -13.77 9.85
C GLU A 61 10.90 -12.35 9.83
N LEU A 62 10.62 -11.57 8.78
CA LEU A 62 10.97 -10.15 8.70
C LEU A 62 10.28 -9.34 9.80
N GLU A 63 9.01 -9.60 10.11
CA GLU A 63 8.31 -8.99 11.24
C GLU A 63 9.02 -9.34 12.56
N ARG A 64 9.43 -10.60 12.77
CA ARG A 64 10.20 -10.98 13.96
C ARG A 64 11.59 -10.33 14.04
N ILE A 65 12.29 -10.22 12.91
CA ILE A 65 13.65 -9.66 12.84
C ILE A 65 13.64 -8.12 12.92
N LEU A 66 12.66 -7.46 12.31
CA LEU A 66 12.54 -6.00 12.24
C LEU A 66 11.68 -5.42 13.37
N MET A 67 10.87 -6.24 14.03
CA MET A 67 10.08 -5.86 15.20
C MET A 67 10.33 -6.78 16.40
N PRO A 68 11.58 -6.96 16.88
CA PRO A 68 11.77 -7.46 18.23
C PRO A 68 11.14 -6.42 19.15
N GLU A 69 9.95 -6.73 19.68
CA GLU A 69 9.11 -5.92 20.57
C GLU A 69 9.54 -4.46 20.66
N ARG A 70 8.98 -3.57 19.82
CA ARG A 70 9.20 -2.10 19.93
C ARG A 70 8.69 -1.61 21.28
N ARG A 71 9.42 -1.91 22.35
CA ARG A 71 9.17 -1.58 23.74
C ARG A 71 9.70 -0.17 23.92
N GLY A 72 8.79 0.76 24.14
CA GLY A 72 9.10 2.18 24.23
C GLY A 72 7.92 3.02 23.77
N LEU A 73 8.20 4.27 23.44
CA LEU A 73 7.25 5.15 22.79
C LEU A 73 7.19 4.82 21.29
N ILE A 74 6.00 4.48 20.81
CA ILE A 74 5.72 4.26 19.39
C ILE A 74 4.80 5.37 18.89
N ILE A 75 5.11 5.91 17.72
CA ILE A 75 4.22 6.80 17.01
C ILE A 75 3.19 5.96 16.26
N THR A 76 1.91 6.12 16.59
CA THR A 76 0.79 5.37 15.98
C THR A 76 0.06 6.18 14.92
N ASP A 77 0.06 7.50 15.02
CA ASP A 77 -0.54 8.40 14.02
C ASP A 77 0.25 9.71 13.91
N LEU A 78 0.30 10.26 12.69
CA LEU A 78 0.96 11.52 12.39
C LEU A 78 0.18 12.24 11.28
N ARG A 79 -0.35 13.42 11.58
CA ARG A 79 -1.17 14.19 10.63
C ARG A 79 -1.08 15.70 10.84
N PHE A 80 -1.38 16.45 9.80
CA PHE A 80 -1.61 17.89 9.90
C PHE A 80 -3.07 18.15 10.28
N GLU A 81 -3.30 18.85 11.40
CA GLU A 81 -4.62 19.39 11.75
C GLU A 81 -4.92 20.65 10.95
N THR A 82 -3.91 21.52 10.81
CA THR A 82 -3.98 22.72 9.99
C THR A 82 -2.70 22.86 9.17
N LEU A 83 -2.86 23.32 7.93
CA LEU A 83 -1.77 23.57 6.99
C LEU A 83 -2.20 24.73 6.09
N THR A 84 -1.70 25.92 6.35
CA THR A 84 -2.15 27.16 5.70
C THR A 84 -1.00 28.07 5.35
N PHE A 85 -0.99 28.59 4.13
CA PHE A 85 -0.09 29.66 3.73
C PHE A 85 -0.62 31.01 4.20
N ASN A 86 0.27 31.85 4.71
CA ASN A 86 -0.01 33.28 4.89
C ASN A 86 0.40 34.08 3.63
N ASN A 87 0.07 35.36 3.62
CA ASN A 87 0.32 36.26 2.49
C ASN A 87 1.82 36.47 2.16
N ASN A 88 2.74 36.02 3.02
CA ASN A 88 4.18 36.21 2.88
C ASN A 88 4.91 34.89 2.55
N HIS A 89 4.23 33.90 1.94
CA HIS A 89 4.79 32.58 1.63
C HIS A 89 5.34 31.83 2.87
N ARG A 90 4.78 32.12 4.05
CA ARG A 90 5.08 31.38 5.27
C ARG A 90 3.94 30.41 5.54
N LEU A 91 4.29 29.14 5.61
CA LEU A 91 3.42 28.03 5.92
C LEU A 91 3.28 27.91 7.43
N THR A 92 2.09 28.16 7.94
CA THR A 92 1.71 27.87 9.32
C THR A 92 1.07 26.48 9.36
N TYR A 93 1.54 25.64 10.28
CA TYR A 93 1.06 24.28 10.44
C TYR A 93 0.77 23.97 11.91
N ASN A 94 -0.16 23.04 12.13
CA ASN A 94 -0.35 22.37 13.41
C ASN A 94 -0.30 20.86 13.18
N LEU A 95 0.69 20.20 13.75
CA LEU A 95 0.92 18.77 13.63
C LEU A 95 0.33 18.04 14.84
N ALA A 96 -0.53 17.05 14.60
CA ALA A 96 -0.96 16.12 15.62
C ALA A 96 -0.16 14.82 15.52
N LEU A 97 0.46 14.45 16.63
CA LEU A 97 1.23 13.22 16.78
C LEU A 97 0.58 12.37 17.87
N THR A 98 0.17 11.15 17.52
CA THR A 98 -0.30 10.18 18.52
C THR A 98 0.83 9.23 18.89
N ILE A 99 1.17 9.20 20.16
CA ILE A 99 2.20 8.34 20.73
C ILE A 99 1.56 7.37 21.72
N GLU A 100 1.96 6.11 21.65
CA GLU A 100 1.61 5.05 22.58
C GLU A 100 2.86 4.61 23.35
N ASN A 101 2.78 4.56 24.68
CA ASN A 101 3.79 3.93 25.51
C ASN A 101 3.51 2.43 25.64
N ARG A 102 4.28 1.60 24.93
CA ARG A 102 4.17 0.14 25.00
C ARG A 102 4.95 -0.51 26.14
N LEU A 103 5.54 0.29 27.03
CA LEU A 103 6.19 -0.24 28.23
C LEU A 103 5.18 -0.46 29.36
N THR A 104 5.51 -1.42 30.23
CA THR A 104 4.81 -1.66 31.50
C THR A 104 5.20 -0.65 32.59
N GLN A 105 6.13 0.27 32.29
CA GLN A 105 6.60 1.31 33.20
C GLN A 105 6.29 2.70 32.66
N ALA A 106 6.20 3.67 33.57
CA ALA A 106 6.10 5.08 33.19
C ALA A 106 7.43 5.58 32.60
N LEU A 107 7.34 6.48 31.63
CA LEU A 107 8.45 7.18 31.03
C LEU A 107 8.42 8.66 31.41
N PRO A 108 9.57 9.26 31.76
CA PRO A 108 9.66 10.69 32.02
C PRO A 108 9.47 11.49 30.73
N GLU A 109 9.50 12.82 30.87
CA GLU A 109 9.59 13.73 29.74
C GLU A 109 10.82 13.38 28.88
N GLY A 110 10.64 13.44 27.55
CA GLY A 110 11.68 13.12 26.57
C GLY A 110 11.81 14.19 25.49
N GLU A 111 12.71 13.96 24.56
CA GLU A 111 12.93 14.83 23.41
C GLU A 111 12.57 14.10 22.11
N ALA A 112 12.17 14.87 21.10
CA ALA A 112 12.03 14.40 19.74
C ALA A 112 12.61 15.41 18.75
N HIS A 113 13.04 14.89 17.61
CA HIS A 113 13.54 15.68 16.50
C HIS A 113 12.51 15.70 15.38
N LEU A 114 12.06 16.90 15.04
CA LEU A 114 11.23 17.14 13.86
C LEU A 114 12.10 17.67 12.73
N LEU A 115 12.05 16.98 11.60
CA LEU A 115 12.73 17.34 10.37
C LEU A 115 11.70 17.61 9.27
N LEU A 116 11.84 18.76 8.63
CA LEU A 116 11.03 19.21 7.51
C LEU A 116 11.96 19.39 6.31
N ALA A 117 11.78 18.60 5.27
CA ALA A 117 12.53 18.69 4.03
C ALA A 117 11.62 19.11 2.88
N PHE A 118 12.08 20.02 2.03
CA PHE A 118 11.30 20.59 0.93
C PHE A 118 11.99 20.32 -0.40
N ALA A 119 11.19 19.92 -1.38
CA ALA A 119 11.60 19.72 -2.76
C ALA A 119 10.60 20.40 -3.69
N SER A 120 11.08 20.96 -4.81
CA SER A 120 10.20 21.41 -5.88
C SER A 120 9.48 20.21 -6.51
N SER A 121 8.24 20.41 -6.94
CA SER A 121 7.44 19.35 -7.58
C SER A 121 8.21 18.66 -8.70
N GLY A 122 8.32 17.32 -8.65
CA GLY A 122 9.01 16.52 -9.67
C GLY A 122 10.53 16.50 -9.59
N VAL A 123 11.12 17.12 -8.55
CA VAL A 123 12.57 17.04 -8.27
C VAL A 123 12.82 15.94 -7.23
N SER A 124 13.78 15.05 -7.50
CA SER A 124 14.09 13.90 -6.63
C SER A 124 14.94 14.25 -5.41
N THR A 125 15.43 15.49 -5.31
CA THR A 125 16.32 15.94 -4.25
C THR A 125 15.67 17.03 -3.38
N PHE A 126 15.75 16.85 -2.07
CA PHE A 126 15.35 17.88 -1.12
C PHE A 126 16.41 18.98 -1.09
N GLN A 127 15.99 20.20 -1.38
CA GLN A 127 16.89 21.35 -1.50
C GLN A 127 17.03 22.11 -0.18
N ARG A 128 16.01 22.03 0.68
CA ARG A 128 15.95 22.76 1.95
C ARG A 128 15.49 21.85 3.06
N ILE A 129 16.21 21.86 4.17
CA ILE A 129 15.93 21.07 5.36
C ILE A 129 15.89 22.01 6.55
N SER A 130 14.88 21.86 7.40
CA SER A 130 14.76 22.54 8.68
C SER A 130 14.55 21.51 9.76
N GLY A 131 15.27 21.67 10.87
CA GLY A 131 15.17 20.80 12.03
C GLY A 131 14.79 21.60 13.27
N GLN A 132 13.90 21.04 14.08
CA GLN A 132 13.61 21.57 15.41
C GLN A 132 13.55 20.43 16.43
N ARG A 133 13.95 20.75 17.65
CA ARG A 133 13.79 19.87 18.81
C ARG A 133 12.45 20.20 19.47
N VAL A 134 11.70 19.16 19.84
CA VAL A 134 10.42 19.29 20.54
C VAL A 134 10.43 18.43 21.79
N THR A 135 9.73 18.90 22.82
CA THR A 135 9.59 18.17 24.08
C THR A 135 8.40 17.22 24.00
N ILE A 136 8.59 16.01 24.51
CA ILE A 136 7.57 14.97 24.61
C ILE A 136 7.18 14.83 26.08
N PRO A 137 5.91 15.05 26.45
CA PRO A 137 5.47 14.98 27.84
C PRO A 137 5.66 13.55 28.41
N PRO A 138 5.65 13.38 29.74
CA PRO A 138 5.76 12.06 30.36
C PRO A 138 4.57 11.16 30.01
N PHE A 139 4.81 9.84 29.98
CA PHE A 139 3.81 8.81 29.69
C PHE A 139 3.69 7.80 30.83
N ARG A 140 2.48 7.42 31.21
CA ARG A 140 2.20 6.27 32.07
C ARG A 140 2.33 4.98 31.25
N ALA A 141 2.42 3.84 31.93
CA ALA A 141 2.45 2.53 31.29
C ALA A 141 1.17 2.33 30.45
N GLY A 142 1.33 1.92 29.19
CA GLY A 142 0.20 1.72 28.26
C GLY A 142 -0.55 2.99 27.83
N GLU A 143 -0.07 4.18 28.20
CA GLU A 143 -0.78 5.43 27.92
C GLU A 143 -0.64 5.84 26.45
N VAL A 144 -1.75 6.32 25.87
CA VAL A 144 -1.80 6.90 24.53
C VAL A 144 -2.12 8.38 24.65
N LYS A 145 -1.33 9.23 23.99
CA LYS A 145 -1.57 10.69 23.93
C LYS A 145 -1.43 11.21 22.53
N THR A 146 -2.25 12.20 22.21
CA THR A 146 -2.08 13.04 21.03
C THR A 146 -1.46 14.38 21.47
N ILE A 147 -0.35 14.75 20.84
CA ILE A 147 0.40 15.97 21.12
C ILE A 147 0.35 16.86 19.87
N SER A 148 0.07 18.15 20.08
CA SER A 148 0.01 19.13 19.00
C SER A 148 1.27 19.98 18.95
N PHE A 149 1.90 20.07 17.78
CA PHE A 149 3.07 20.89 17.51
C PHE A 149 2.74 21.99 16.51
N PRO A 150 2.40 23.20 16.97
CA PRO A 150 2.25 24.34 16.10
C PRO A 150 3.63 24.83 15.63
N GLY A 151 3.71 25.27 14.37
CA GLY A 151 4.93 25.81 13.82
C GLY A 151 4.68 26.70 12.60
N ALA A 152 5.72 27.44 12.22
CA ALA A 152 5.68 28.27 11.02
C ALA A 152 7.02 28.27 10.31
N ILE A 153 7.00 27.93 9.02
CA ILE A 153 8.20 27.79 8.19
C ILE A 153 7.98 28.44 6.84
N GLU A 154 9.03 28.97 6.23
CA GLU A 154 8.95 29.43 4.83
C GLU A 154 8.74 28.21 3.92
N ALA A 155 7.84 28.30 2.95
CA ALA A 155 7.64 27.27 1.95
C ALA A 155 7.00 27.86 0.70
N THR A 156 7.19 27.21 -0.44
CA THR A 156 6.56 27.63 -1.69
C THR A 156 5.33 26.76 -1.93
N PRO A 157 4.17 27.34 -2.30
CA PRO A 157 3.04 26.53 -2.74
C PRO A 157 3.42 25.65 -3.93
N GLY A 158 2.90 24.42 -3.96
CA GLY A 158 3.26 23.42 -4.96
C GLY A 158 4.51 22.59 -4.63
N GLU A 159 5.31 22.95 -3.63
CA GLU A 159 6.43 22.12 -3.15
C GLU A 159 5.95 20.79 -2.54
N GLU A 160 6.79 19.77 -2.63
CA GLU A 160 6.67 18.56 -1.83
C GLU A 160 7.40 18.75 -0.51
N MET A 161 6.69 18.49 0.58
CA MET A 161 7.22 18.54 1.93
C MET A 161 7.27 17.13 2.53
N LEU A 162 8.45 16.75 2.98
CA LEU A 162 8.71 15.54 3.75
C LEU A 162 8.90 15.90 5.23
N LEU A 163 8.00 15.37 6.04
CA LEU A 163 8.06 15.41 7.50
C LEU A 163 8.63 14.10 8.02
N VAL A 164 9.66 14.19 8.87
CA VAL A 164 10.17 13.07 9.65
C VAL A 164 10.20 13.49 11.11
N ILE A 165 9.62 12.67 11.97
CA ILE A 165 9.74 12.83 13.42
C ILE A 165 10.38 11.58 14.01
N SER A 166 11.40 11.78 14.84
CA SER A 166 12.09 10.72 15.56
C SER A 166 12.08 11.04 17.05
N LEU A 167 11.58 10.10 17.85
CA LEU A 167 11.69 10.17 19.30
C LEU A 167 13.12 9.81 19.71
N ASP A 168 13.77 10.61 20.55
CA ASP A 168 15.14 10.35 20.97
C ASP A 168 15.20 9.12 21.88
N GLN A 169 16.17 8.24 21.65
CA GLN A 169 16.37 6.98 22.39
C GLN A 169 15.12 6.09 22.47
N GLN A 170 14.18 6.24 21.54
CA GLN A 170 12.91 5.51 21.49
C GLN A 170 12.67 4.99 20.06
N PRO A 171 11.93 3.88 19.90
CA PRO A 171 11.69 3.29 18.58
C PRO A 171 10.70 4.08 17.70
N GLY A 172 10.04 5.11 18.23
CA GLY A 172 9.05 5.90 17.52
C GLY A 172 9.66 6.78 16.43
N VAL A 173 9.55 6.34 15.17
CA VAL A 173 9.85 7.15 13.99
C VAL A 173 8.62 7.16 13.08
N ALA A 174 8.23 8.33 12.60
CA ALA A 174 7.15 8.47 11.63
C ALA A 174 7.55 9.42 10.51
N LYS A 175 7.03 9.11 9.31
CA LYS A 175 7.29 9.83 8.08
C LYS A 175 5.97 10.18 7.41
N LEU A 176 5.83 11.42 6.97
CA LEU A 176 4.67 11.89 6.22
C LEU A 176 5.16 12.76 5.06
N GLN A 177 4.70 12.48 3.84
CA GLN A 177 5.00 13.28 2.66
C GLN A 177 3.70 13.90 2.16
N VAL A 178 3.70 15.21 1.95
CA VAL A 178 2.53 15.96 1.49
C VAL A 178 2.94 16.95 0.41
N ARG A 179 2.09 17.13 -0.59
CA ARG A 179 2.21 18.21 -1.55
C ARG A 179 1.51 19.45 -0.98
N LEU A 180 2.23 20.55 -0.89
CA LEU A 180 1.69 21.80 -0.40
C LEU A 180 0.73 22.37 -1.45
N ALA A 181 -0.55 22.46 -1.13
CA ALA A 181 -1.56 22.95 -2.07
C ALA A 181 -1.28 24.41 -2.45
N ASP A 182 -1.46 24.73 -3.73
CA ASP A 182 -1.45 26.12 -4.18
C ASP A 182 -2.73 26.82 -3.70
N PRO A 183 -2.66 27.94 -2.95
CA PRO A 183 -3.85 28.72 -2.64
C PRO A 183 -4.62 29.17 -3.90
N ALA A 184 -3.98 29.23 -5.07
CA ALA A 184 -4.64 29.48 -6.36
C ALA A 184 -5.47 28.29 -6.88
N GLU A 185 -5.10 27.04 -6.57
CA GLU A 185 -5.87 25.84 -6.99
C GLU A 185 -7.20 25.72 -6.25
N LYS A 186 -7.28 26.16 -4.98
CA LYS A 186 -8.54 26.16 -4.23
C LYS A 186 -9.59 27.15 -4.74
N LYS A 187 -9.22 28.14 -5.57
CA LYS A 187 -10.19 29.07 -6.19
C LYS A 187 -10.90 28.47 -7.40
N ASN A 188 -10.33 27.45 -8.04
CA ASN A 188 -10.91 26.84 -9.25
C ASN A 188 -11.73 25.57 -8.99
N SER A 189 -11.87 25.14 -7.73
CA SER A 189 -12.66 23.96 -7.34
C SER A 189 -13.93 24.28 -6.56
N SER A 190 -14.36 25.55 -6.54
CA SER A 190 -15.72 25.91 -6.11
C SER A 190 -16.69 25.64 -7.27
N PRO A 191 -17.65 24.71 -7.14
CA PRO A 191 -18.63 24.46 -8.19
C PRO A 191 -19.56 25.67 -8.32
N GLN A 192 -19.70 26.18 -9.56
CA GLN A 192 -20.87 26.93 -9.99
C GLN A 192 -22.06 25.99 -10.14
#